data_AF-A0AAJ2SWM2-F1
#
_entry.id   AF-A0AAJ2SWM2-F1
#
_cell.length_a   1.000
_cell.length_b   1.000
_cell.length_c   1.000
_cell.angle_alpha   90.00
_cell.angle_beta   90.00
_cell.angle_gamma   90.00
#
_symmetry.space_group_name_H-M   'P 1'
#
loop_
_entity.id
_entity.type
_entity.pdbx_description
1 polymer ?
#
loop_
_entity_poly.entity_id
_entity_poly.type
_entity_poly.pdbx_seq_one_letter_code
_entity_poly.pdbx_strand_id
1 'polypeptide(L)'
;MSRTFVHRSASGAARSYSLVLPAGFVHVGGSRSADTALAEVVGQLGLVGDDERDFRRQARPILDGIPSTQSGLRLLDSYVLAGTWPGTRISATITCGVADVPAGTDPDDTLMAQAARHGGSITAVAGEPAVFWTDGGDVVAPPRVDRPVAVLRRRTTLSRIHGLASHLFVVVATVGSDDHEAAEDPDGSIADALSDLLAAVVESIRWRDEAGSTITDRATA
;
A
#
# COMPACT_ATOMS: atom_id res chain seq x y z
N MET A 1 -7.85 -13.86 -21.00
CA MET A 1 -8.98 -13.77 -20.05
C MET A 1 -9.85 -12.60 -20.46
N SER A 2 -11.13 -12.82 -20.75
CA SER A 2 -12.07 -11.73 -21.08
C SER A 2 -12.29 -10.87 -19.83
N ARG A 3 -12.14 -9.54 -19.93
CA ARG A 3 -12.43 -8.62 -18.83
C ARG A 3 -13.95 -8.40 -18.79
N THR A 4 -14.63 -9.02 -17.84
CA THR A 4 -16.05 -8.77 -17.59
C THR A 4 -16.21 -7.50 -16.75
N PHE A 5 -17.13 -6.63 -17.16
CA PHE A 5 -17.44 -5.39 -16.45
C PHE A 5 -18.89 -5.45 -15.95
N VAL A 6 -19.12 -4.89 -14.78
CA VAL A 6 -20.47 -4.72 -14.22
C VAL A 6 -20.69 -3.26 -13.87
N HIS A 7 -21.86 -2.74 -14.24
CA HIS A 7 -22.21 -1.37 -13.93
C HIS A 7 -22.45 -1.22 -12.42
N ARG A 8 -21.97 -0.11 -11.83
CA ARG A 8 -22.03 0.14 -10.39
C ARG A 8 -23.45 0.04 -9.78
N SER A 9 -24.48 0.48 -10.50
CA SER A 9 -25.86 0.40 -10.02
C SER A 9 -26.43 -1.01 -9.98
N ALA A 10 -25.81 -1.95 -10.69
CA ALA A 10 -26.22 -3.35 -10.77
C ALA A 10 -25.31 -4.28 -9.93
N SER A 11 -24.17 -3.78 -9.43
CA SER A 11 -23.27 -4.54 -8.58
C SER A 11 -23.71 -4.53 -7.12
N GLY A 12 -23.50 -5.66 -6.45
CA GLY A 12 -23.49 -5.72 -4.98
C GLY A 12 -22.19 -5.17 -4.39
N ALA A 13 -21.93 -5.47 -3.12
CA ALA A 13 -20.69 -5.09 -2.45
C ALA A 13 -19.46 -5.68 -3.15
N ALA A 14 -18.37 -4.91 -3.22
CA ALA A 14 -17.09 -5.40 -3.68
C ALA A 14 -16.58 -6.55 -2.80
N ARG A 15 -15.99 -7.56 -3.44
CA ARG A 15 -15.42 -8.75 -2.78
C ARG A 15 -13.91 -8.81 -2.87
N SER A 16 -13.34 -8.20 -3.92
CA SER A 16 -11.90 -8.09 -4.11
C SER A 16 -11.55 -6.79 -4.82
N TYR A 17 -10.26 -6.56 -5.02
CA TYR A 17 -9.76 -5.42 -5.76
C TYR A 17 -8.65 -5.87 -6.71
N SER A 18 -8.28 -5.00 -7.64
CA SER A 18 -7.08 -5.15 -8.44
C SER A 18 -6.40 -3.81 -8.61
N LEU A 19 -5.07 -3.84 -8.68
CA LEU A 19 -4.24 -2.71 -9.05
C LEU A 19 -3.25 -3.11 -10.14
N VAL A 20 -2.66 -2.10 -10.78
CA VAL A 20 -1.56 -2.27 -11.72
C VAL A 20 -0.26 -1.95 -10.99
N LEU A 21 0.64 -2.91 -10.96
CA LEU A 21 1.96 -2.75 -10.35
C LEU A 21 3.01 -2.38 -11.41
N PRO A 22 3.95 -1.48 -11.09
CA PRO A 22 5.14 -1.28 -11.91
C PRO A 22 5.98 -2.56 -11.95
N ALA A 23 6.78 -2.70 -13.01
CA ALA A 23 7.77 -3.77 -13.07
C ALA A 23 8.74 -3.67 -11.88
N GLY A 24 9.17 -4.82 -11.36
CA GLY A 24 10.08 -4.88 -10.22
C GLY A 24 9.40 -4.93 -8.85
N PHE A 25 8.07 -4.84 -8.75
CA PHE A 25 7.36 -5.10 -7.50
C PHE A 25 6.99 -6.58 -7.35
N VAL A 26 7.14 -7.10 -6.14
CA VAL A 26 6.81 -8.47 -5.76
C VAL A 26 5.63 -8.46 -4.80
N HIS A 27 4.69 -9.38 -5.01
CA HIS A 27 3.50 -9.54 -4.16
C HIS A 27 3.78 -10.40 -2.93
N VAL A 28 3.27 -9.95 -1.81
CA VAL A 28 3.32 -10.56 -0.49
C VAL A 28 1.88 -10.66 0.04
N GLY A 29 1.39 -11.87 0.29
CA GLY A 29 0.05 -12.06 0.83
C GLY A 29 -0.09 -11.56 2.28
N GLY A 30 -1.19 -10.86 2.59
CA GLY A 30 -1.40 -10.16 3.87
C GLY A 30 -1.76 -11.01 5.09
N SER A 31 -1.89 -12.33 4.95
CA SER A 31 -2.17 -13.26 6.05
C SER A 31 -0.93 -13.79 6.76
N ARG A 32 0.25 -13.25 6.45
CA ARG A 32 1.55 -13.86 6.78
C ARG A 32 2.36 -12.94 7.69
N SER A 33 3.12 -13.54 8.62
CA SER A 33 4.14 -12.81 9.38
C SER A 33 5.18 -12.22 8.42
N ALA A 34 5.81 -11.10 8.79
CA ALA A 34 6.88 -10.49 7.98
C ALA A 34 7.97 -11.50 7.58
N ASP A 35 8.32 -12.43 8.46
CA ASP A 35 9.31 -13.48 8.16
C ASP A 35 8.85 -14.44 7.05
N THR A 36 7.57 -14.80 7.03
CA THR A 36 6.98 -15.68 6.01
C THR A 36 6.83 -14.95 4.68
N ALA A 37 6.40 -13.68 4.73
CA ALA A 37 6.34 -12.77 3.60
C ALA A 37 7.69 -12.61 2.90
N LEU A 38 8.76 -12.36 3.68
CA LEU A 38 10.11 -12.20 3.16
C LEU A 38 10.66 -13.49 2.55
N ALA A 39 10.41 -14.64 3.19
CA ALA A 39 10.86 -15.93 2.66
C ALA A 39 10.20 -16.27 1.31
N GLU A 40 8.93 -15.90 1.13
CA GLU A 40 8.23 -16.06 -0.14
C GLU A 40 8.82 -15.16 -1.23
N VAL A 41 9.11 -13.89 -0.94
CA VAL A 41 9.73 -12.99 -1.91
C VAL A 41 11.12 -13.45 -2.30
N VAL A 42 11.93 -13.88 -1.33
CA VAL A 42 13.25 -14.48 -1.57
C VAL A 42 13.12 -15.68 -2.51
N GLY A 43 12.13 -16.55 -2.27
CA GLY A 43 11.85 -17.70 -3.14
C GLY A 43 11.39 -17.31 -4.55
N GLN A 44 10.56 -16.27 -4.69
CA GLN A 44 10.08 -15.78 -6.00
C GLN A 44 11.20 -15.12 -6.81
N LEU A 45 12.09 -14.38 -6.14
CA LEU A 45 13.21 -13.69 -6.75
C LEU A 45 14.44 -14.58 -6.95
N GLY A 46 14.47 -15.77 -6.32
CA GLY A 46 15.62 -16.67 -6.35
C GLY A 46 16.86 -16.09 -5.66
N LEU A 47 16.68 -15.21 -4.67
CA LEU A 47 17.79 -14.57 -3.96
C LEU A 47 18.51 -15.60 -3.09
N VAL A 48 19.84 -15.53 -3.05
CA VAL A 48 20.69 -16.40 -2.23
C VAL A 48 21.84 -15.59 -1.62
N GLY A 49 22.33 -16.01 -0.45
CA GLY A 49 23.54 -15.45 0.15
C GLY A 49 23.37 -13.99 0.59
N ASP A 50 24.24 -13.10 0.12
CA ASP A 50 24.23 -11.69 0.51
C ASP A 50 23.02 -10.93 -0.03
N ASP A 51 22.54 -11.25 -1.23
CA ASP A 51 21.38 -10.60 -1.83
C ASP A 51 20.09 -10.86 -1.04
N GLU A 52 19.94 -12.07 -0.51
CA GLU A 52 18.84 -12.41 0.40
C GLU A 52 18.92 -11.59 1.70
N ARG A 53 20.13 -11.51 2.30
CA ARG A 53 20.34 -10.76 3.54
C ARG A 53 20.01 -9.29 3.37
N ASP A 54 20.45 -8.70 2.27
CA ASP A 54 20.27 -7.29 1.95
C ASP A 54 18.80 -6.96 1.68
N PHE A 55 18.12 -7.80 0.90
CA PHE A 55 16.68 -7.66 0.69
C PHE A 55 15.89 -7.76 2.00
N ARG A 56 16.18 -8.77 2.83
CA ARG A 56 15.51 -8.94 4.13
C ARG A 56 15.75 -7.75 5.05
N ARG A 57 16.97 -7.19 5.08
CA ARG A 57 17.32 -6.01 5.87
C ARG A 57 16.45 -4.81 5.50
N GLN A 58 16.16 -4.61 4.22
CA GLN A 58 15.45 -3.43 3.72
C GLN A 58 13.93 -3.59 3.75
N ALA A 59 13.42 -4.76 3.36
CA ALA A 59 11.99 -4.99 3.27
C ALA A 59 11.34 -5.24 4.64
N ARG A 60 12.04 -5.90 5.59
CA ARG A 60 11.48 -6.25 6.90
C ARG A 60 11.00 -5.04 7.70
N PRO A 61 11.76 -3.94 7.81
CA PRO A 61 11.31 -2.78 8.57
C PRO A 61 10.04 -2.13 8.07
N ILE A 62 9.89 -2.14 6.75
CA ILE A 62 8.74 -1.52 6.10
C ILE A 62 7.51 -2.41 6.25
N LEU A 63 7.70 -3.74 6.25
CA LEU A 63 6.64 -4.71 6.54
C LEU A 63 6.26 -4.75 8.03
N ASP A 64 7.21 -4.57 8.94
CA ASP A 64 6.95 -4.53 10.40
C ASP A 64 6.31 -3.20 10.85
N GLY A 65 6.51 -2.13 10.09
CA GLY A 65 5.85 -0.83 10.30
C GLY A 65 4.38 -0.81 9.89
N ILE A 66 3.88 -1.90 9.28
CA ILE A 66 2.46 -2.07 8.98
C ILE A 66 1.72 -2.32 10.31
N PRO A 67 0.67 -1.54 10.65
CA PRO A 67 -0.04 -1.71 11.90
C PRO A 67 -0.51 -3.17 12.01
N SER A 68 -0.02 -3.85 13.06
CA SER A 68 -0.40 -5.23 13.33
C SER A 68 -1.91 -5.30 13.61
N THR A 69 -2.47 -6.48 13.35
CA THR A 69 -3.90 -6.86 13.42
C THR A 69 -4.62 -6.58 14.75
N GLN A 70 -4.00 -5.89 15.70
CA GLN A 70 -4.56 -5.51 16.99
C GLN A 70 -5.39 -4.21 16.97
N SER A 71 -5.43 -3.47 15.86
CA SER A 71 -6.00 -2.12 15.78
C SER A 71 -7.27 -1.99 14.92
N GLY A 72 -7.97 -3.10 14.64
CA GLY A 72 -9.12 -3.10 13.72
C GLY A 72 -8.72 -2.95 12.24
N LEU A 73 -7.41 -3.00 11.95
CA LEU A 73 -6.85 -3.08 10.60
C LEU A 73 -6.52 -4.53 10.26
N ARG A 74 -7.06 -5.02 9.14
CA ARG A 74 -6.73 -6.30 8.52
C ARG A 74 -5.92 -6.08 7.26
N LEU A 75 -4.68 -6.57 7.26
CA LEU A 75 -3.82 -6.56 6.07
C LEU A 75 -4.38 -7.53 5.01
N LEU A 76 -4.41 -7.09 3.75
CA LEU A 76 -4.83 -7.89 2.60
C LEU A 76 -3.64 -8.32 1.77
N ASP A 77 -2.83 -7.35 1.33
CA ASP A 77 -1.67 -7.58 0.47
C ASP A 77 -0.59 -6.54 0.73
N SER A 78 0.66 -6.92 0.54
CA SER A 78 1.78 -6.00 0.47
C SER A 78 2.51 -6.22 -0.85
N TYR A 79 3.11 -5.17 -1.38
CA TYR A 79 3.91 -5.19 -2.59
C TYR A 79 5.22 -4.48 -2.28
N VAL A 80 6.34 -5.12 -2.61
CA VAL A 80 7.67 -4.64 -2.24
C VAL A 80 8.53 -4.55 -3.49
N LEU A 81 9.28 -3.47 -3.64
CA LEU A 81 10.30 -3.36 -4.68
C LEU A 81 11.33 -4.48 -4.52
N ALA A 82 11.62 -5.20 -5.59
CA ALA A 82 12.61 -6.26 -5.62
C ALA A 82 14.02 -5.65 -5.48
N GLY A 83 14.46 -5.51 -4.23
CA GLY A 83 15.71 -4.83 -3.90
C GLY A 83 15.53 -3.32 -3.84
N THR A 84 16.59 -2.59 -4.21
CA THR A 84 16.62 -1.13 -4.18
C THR A 84 16.45 -0.54 -5.57
N TRP A 85 16.08 0.74 -5.61
CA TRP A 85 16.10 1.50 -6.84
C TRP A 85 17.53 1.52 -7.40
N PRO A 86 17.73 1.25 -8.71
CA PRO A 86 19.05 1.07 -9.29
C PRO A 86 20.00 2.23 -8.97
N GLY A 87 21.20 1.90 -8.45
CA GLY A 87 22.21 2.88 -8.07
C GLY A 87 21.97 3.59 -6.74
N THR A 88 20.98 3.15 -5.95
CA THR A 88 20.65 3.72 -4.64
C THR A 88 20.36 2.63 -3.61
N ARG A 89 20.15 3.04 -2.36
CA ARG A 89 19.60 2.21 -1.27
C ARG A 89 18.13 2.47 -0.98
N ILE A 90 17.44 3.17 -1.89
CA ILE A 90 16.03 3.49 -1.74
C ILE A 90 15.18 2.27 -2.06
N SER A 91 14.23 1.96 -1.20
CA SER A 91 13.26 0.88 -1.35
C SER A 91 11.83 1.44 -1.29
N ALA A 92 10.88 0.70 -1.85
CA ALA A 92 9.48 1.13 -1.91
C ALA A 92 8.53 -0.03 -1.60
N THR A 93 7.41 0.29 -0.95
CA THR A 93 6.34 -0.67 -0.67
C THR A 93 4.97 -0.07 -0.85
N ILE A 94 3.99 -0.91 -1.18
CA ILE A 94 2.57 -0.60 -1.13
C ILE A 94 1.90 -1.64 -0.25
N THR A 95 1.16 -1.20 0.74
CA THR A 95 0.43 -2.08 1.66
C THR A 95 -1.04 -1.78 1.55
N CYS A 96 -1.85 -2.80 1.29
CA CYS A 96 -3.29 -2.72 1.15
C CYS A 96 -3.97 -3.48 2.29
N GLY A 97 -4.91 -2.84 2.96
CA GLY A 97 -5.63 -3.39 4.10
C GLY A 97 -7.07 -2.89 4.17
N VAL A 98 -7.76 -3.33 5.21
CA VAL A 98 -9.13 -2.94 5.53
C VAL A 98 -9.20 -2.53 6.99
N ALA A 99 -9.75 -1.36 7.27
CA ALA A 99 -10.00 -0.88 8.62
C ALA A 99 -11.51 -0.91 8.92
N ASP A 100 -11.88 -1.32 10.11
CA ASP A 100 -13.28 -1.28 10.56
C ASP A 100 -13.75 0.16 10.79
N VAL A 101 -14.97 0.47 10.34
CA VAL A 101 -15.68 1.70 10.71
C VAL A 101 -16.49 1.43 11.97
N PRO A 102 -16.39 2.27 13.01
CA PRO A 102 -17.19 2.11 14.23
C PRO A 102 -18.69 2.00 13.92
N ALA A 103 -19.38 1.10 14.64
CA ALA A 103 -20.80 0.90 14.44
C ALA A 103 -21.60 2.20 14.70
N GLY A 104 -22.48 2.55 13.77
CA GLY A 104 -23.31 3.77 13.86
C GLY A 104 -22.64 5.05 13.34
N THR A 105 -21.40 4.97 12.84
CA THR A 105 -20.68 6.09 12.23
C THR A 105 -20.78 6.03 10.70
N ASP A 106 -20.96 7.18 10.05
CA ASP A 106 -20.84 7.27 8.59
C ASP A 106 -19.36 7.11 8.18
N PRO A 107 -19.02 6.24 7.20
CA PRO A 107 -17.66 6.17 6.67
C PRO A 107 -17.14 7.53 6.18
N ASP A 108 -17.99 8.41 5.65
CA ASP A 108 -17.57 9.74 5.18
C ASP A 108 -17.11 10.64 6.34
N ASP A 109 -17.80 10.57 7.49
CA ASP A 109 -17.38 11.29 8.69
C ASP A 109 -16.01 10.80 9.19
N THR A 110 -15.77 9.48 9.11
CA THR A 110 -14.48 8.88 9.45
C THR A 110 -13.37 9.38 8.52
N LEU A 111 -13.62 9.41 7.21
CA LEU A 111 -12.68 9.93 6.22
C LEU A 111 -12.36 11.42 6.49
N MET A 112 -13.38 12.24 6.71
CA MET A 112 -13.21 13.68 6.99
C MET A 112 -12.47 13.93 8.29
N ALA A 113 -12.74 13.15 9.33
CA ALA A 113 -12.01 13.23 10.60
C ALA A 113 -10.51 12.91 10.42
N GLN A 114 -10.17 11.89 9.62
CA GLN A 114 -8.78 11.54 9.34
C GLN A 114 -8.09 12.60 8.47
N ALA A 115 -8.77 13.13 7.45
CA ALA A 115 -8.26 14.25 6.66
C ALA A 115 -7.98 15.47 7.54
N ALA A 116 -8.92 15.86 8.40
CA ALA A 116 -8.73 16.99 9.31
C ALA A 116 -7.58 16.77 10.30
N ARG A 117 -7.46 15.55 10.86
CA ARG A 117 -6.41 15.19 11.81
C ARG A 117 -5.01 15.25 11.21
N HIS A 118 -4.86 14.81 9.96
CA HIS A 118 -3.56 14.65 9.30
C HIS A 118 -3.25 15.73 8.26
N GLY A 119 -4.12 16.73 8.09
CA GLY A 119 -3.97 17.72 7.01
C GLY A 119 -4.12 17.10 5.62
N GLY A 120 -4.93 16.05 5.50
CA GLY A 120 -5.14 15.29 4.28
C GLY A 120 -6.03 15.99 3.25
N SER A 121 -5.95 15.52 2.01
CA SER A 121 -6.73 15.99 0.86
C SER A 121 -7.73 14.94 0.40
N ILE A 122 -8.86 15.40 -0.14
CA ILE A 122 -9.91 14.53 -0.70
C ILE A 122 -9.53 14.10 -2.12
N THR A 123 -9.83 12.86 -2.47
CA THR A 123 -9.67 12.28 -3.81
C THR A 123 -10.74 11.21 -4.05
N ALA A 124 -10.59 10.41 -5.11
CA ALA A 124 -11.38 9.22 -5.34
C ALA A 124 -10.49 8.01 -5.68
N VAL A 125 -10.83 6.84 -5.15
CA VAL A 125 -10.16 5.57 -5.48
C VAL A 125 -11.22 4.61 -6.00
N ALA A 126 -11.01 4.05 -7.20
CA ALA A 126 -12.00 3.20 -7.87
C ALA A 126 -13.41 3.83 -7.95
N GLY A 127 -13.48 5.16 -8.06
CA GLY A 127 -14.71 5.95 -8.11
C GLY A 127 -15.41 6.12 -6.76
N GLU A 128 -14.82 5.67 -5.65
CA GLU A 128 -15.33 5.85 -4.29
C GLU A 128 -14.63 7.03 -3.60
N PRO A 129 -15.31 7.77 -2.70
CA PRO A 129 -14.68 8.82 -1.91
C PRO A 129 -13.45 8.30 -1.16
N ALA A 130 -12.40 9.12 -1.15
CA ALA A 130 -11.16 8.81 -0.49
C ALA A 130 -10.51 10.06 0.08
N VAL A 131 -9.65 9.87 1.08
CA VAL A 131 -8.75 10.91 1.58
C VAL A 131 -7.34 10.37 1.60
N PHE A 132 -6.36 11.23 1.40
CA PHE A 132 -4.96 10.88 1.53
C PHE A 132 -4.19 11.96 2.26
N TRP A 133 -3.09 11.57 2.89
CA TRP A 133 -2.11 12.48 3.43
C TRP A 133 -0.72 11.92 3.20
N THR A 134 0.27 12.80 3.30
CA THR A 134 1.67 12.46 3.14
C THR A 134 2.43 12.87 4.38
N ASP A 135 3.33 12.00 4.82
CA ASP A 135 4.27 12.25 5.89
C ASP A 135 5.64 11.65 5.54
N GLY A 136 6.65 11.92 6.36
CA GLY A 136 8.04 11.53 6.12
C GLY A 136 8.96 12.06 7.21
N GLY A 137 10.22 11.64 7.18
CA GLY A 137 11.22 12.01 8.19
C GLY A 137 11.20 11.12 9.44
N ASP A 138 10.27 10.17 9.53
CA ASP A 138 10.24 9.16 10.58
C ASP A 138 11.41 8.18 10.41
N VAL A 139 12.05 7.83 11.52
CA VAL A 139 13.05 6.75 11.56
C VAL A 139 12.41 5.52 12.18
N VAL A 140 12.21 4.47 11.38
CA VAL A 140 11.62 3.22 11.83
C VAL A 140 12.74 2.24 12.17
N ALA A 141 12.83 1.87 13.44
CA ALA A 141 13.73 0.83 13.94
C ALA A 141 12.89 -0.36 14.43
N PRO A 142 12.63 -1.37 13.59
CA PRO A 142 11.88 -2.54 14.00
C PRO A 142 12.68 -3.36 15.01
N PRO A 143 11.99 -4.08 15.92
CA PRO A 143 12.67 -5.00 16.81
C PRO A 143 13.42 -6.06 15.99
N ARG A 144 14.73 -6.23 16.26
CA ARG A 144 15.64 -7.20 15.61
C ARG A 144 16.21 -6.80 14.24
N VAL A 145 16.23 -5.51 13.91
CA VAL A 145 17.01 -5.00 12.77
C VAL A 145 18.10 -4.07 13.29
N ASP A 146 19.36 -4.38 12.98
CA ASP A 146 20.54 -3.68 13.52
C ASP A 146 20.73 -2.26 12.95
N ARG A 147 19.97 -1.89 11.91
CA ARG A 147 20.01 -0.57 11.30
C ARG A 147 18.60 0.01 11.11
N PRO A 148 18.36 1.25 11.53
CA PRO A 148 17.09 1.93 11.32
C PRO A 148 16.87 2.26 9.84
N VAL A 149 15.60 2.29 9.40
CA VAL A 149 15.19 2.76 8.07
C VAL A 149 14.59 4.16 8.19
N ALA A 150 15.11 5.09 7.40
CA ALA A 150 14.52 6.42 7.27
C ALA A 150 13.36 6.37 6.28
N VAL A 151 12.16 6.76 6.71
CA VAL A 151 10.99 6.94 5.85
C VAL A 151 11.15 8.28 5.14
N LEU A 152 11.46 8.22 3.84
CA LEU A 152 11.67 9.41 3.02
C LEU A 152 10.33 10.04 2.64
N ARG A 153 9.40 9.20 2.18
CA ARG A 153 8.02 9.59 1.83
C ARG A 153 7.08 8.47 2.22
N ARG A 154 5.95 8.81 2.81
CA ARG A 154 4.85 7.88 3.03
C ARG A 154 3.55 8.58 2.67
N ARG A 155 2.73 7.91 1.88
CA ARG A 155 1.38 8.33 1.52
C ARG A 155 0.41 7.31 2.07
N THR A 156 -0.48 7.76 2.96
CA THR A 156 -1.59 6.93 3.42
C THR A 156 -2.85 7.39 2.73
N THR A 157 -3.61 6.45 2.17
CA THR A 157 -4.89 6.67 1.50
C THR A 157 -5.94 5.81 2.18
N LEU A 158 -7.05 6.44 2.59
CA LEU A 158 -8.25 5.77 3.06
C LEU A 158 -9.35 5.96 2.03
N SER A 159 -10.06 4.90 1.68
CA SER A 159 -11.15 4.96 0.72
C SER A 159 -12.32 4.10 1.15
N ARG A 160 -13.53 4.48 0.72
CA ARG A 160 -14.69 3.60 0.83
C ARG A 160 -14.53 2.36 -0.03
N ILE A 161 -15.06 1.26 0.48
CA ILE A 161 -15.24 0.04 -0.30
C ILE A 161 -16.63 0.08 -0.91
N HIS A 162 -16.73 -0.17 -2.22
CA HIS A 162 -18.01 -0.14 -2.92
C HIS A 162 -19.02 -1.10 -2.25
N GLY A 163 -20.18 -0.54 -1.86
CA GLY A 163 -21.27 -1.29 -1.22
C GLY A 163 -20.98 -1.82 0.19
N LEU A 164 -19.90 -1.37 0.85
CA LEU A 164 -19.52 -1.82 2.19
C LEU A 164 -19.21 -0.64 3.13
N ALA A 165 -20.22 -0.16 3.85
CA ALA A 165 -20.11 1.02 4.72
C ALA A 165 -19.40 0.74 6.06
N SER A 166 -19.33 -0.53 6.49
CA SER A 166 -18.72 -0.92 7.77
C SER A 166 -17.20 -0.97 7.74
N HIS A 167 -16.57 -0.74 6.58
CA HIS A 167 -15.13 -0.87 6.42
C HIS A 167 -14.58 0.21 5.47
N LEU A 168 -13.35 0.62 5.71
CA LEU A 168 -12.55 1.44 4.81
C LEU A 168 -11.41 0.60 4.23
N PHE A 169 -11.10 0.83 2.97
CA PHE A 169 -9.88 0.35 2.34
C PHE A 169 -8.73 1.28 2.71
N VAL A 170 -7.60 0.69 3.09
CA VAL A 170 -6.40 1.40 3.50
C VAL A 170 -5.28 1.06 2.54
N VAL A 171 -4.60 2.08 2.00
CA VAL A 171 -3.39 1.90 1.22
C VAL A 171 -2.29 2.75 1.79
N VAL A 172 -1.17 2.13 2.17
CA VAL A 172 0.02 2.83 2.64
C VAL A 172 1.14 2.58 1.64
N ALA A 173 1.53 3.63 0.93
CA ALA A 173 2.68 3.64 0.03
C ALA A 173 3.87 4.27 0.76
N THR A 174 4.97 3.55 0.88
CA THR A 174 6.15 4.00 1.65
C THR A 174 7.39 3.91 0.77
N VAL A 175 8.21 4.94 0.80
CA VAL A 175 9.56 5.01 0.24
C VAL A 175 10.53 5.22 1.40
N GLY A 176 11.54 4.37 1.52
CA GLY A 176 12.50 4.43 2.62
C GLY A 176 13.92 4.06 2.22
N SER A 177 14.88 4.43 3.05
CA SER A 177 16.32 4.16 2.87
C SER A 177 16.91 3.53 4.13
N ASP A 178 17.83 2.57 3.96
CA ASP A 178 18.58 1.94 5.07
C ASP A 178 19.77 2.78 5.57
N ASP A 179 20.02 3.92 4.93
CA ASP A 179 21.05 4.89 5.31
C ASP A 179 20.44 6.29 5.48
N HIS A 180 20.85 6.99 6.54
CA HIS A 180 20.45 8.39 6.78
C HIS A 180 21.30 9.36 5.96
N GLU A 181 22.23 8.86 5.14
CA GLU A 181 23.03 9.69 4.26
C GLU A 181 22.20 10.19 3.07
N ALA A 182 21.87 11.47 3.12
CA ALA A 182 21.41 12.31 2.02
C ALA A 182 22.40 12.39 0.83
N ALA A 183 23.36 11.46 0.70
CA ALA A 183 24.36 11.47 -0.35
C ALA A 183 23.85 10.85 -1.66
N GLU A 184 22.92 9.89 -1.59
CA GLU A 184 22.40 9.16 -2.76
C GLU A 184 21.16 9.83 -3.38
N ASP A 185 20.41 10.63 -2.61
CA ASP A 185 19.27 11.43 -3.05
C ASP A 185 19.22 12.78 -2.31
N PRO A 186 20.22 13.67 -2.53
CA PRO A 186 20.42 14.90 -1.74
C PRO A 186 19.27 15.90 -1.85
N ASP A 187 18.56 15.88 -2.98
CA ASP A 187 17.40 16.73 -3.23
C ASP A 187 16.05 16.01 -3.00
N GLY A 188 16.07 14.70 -2.72
CA GLY A 188 14.86 13.90 -2.52
C GLY A 188 14.09 13.59 -3.81
N SER A 189 14.68 13.87 -4.98
CA SER A 189 14.02 13.74 -6.29
C SER A 189 13.63 12.30 -6.63
N ILE A 190 14.44 11.32 -6.21
CA ILE A 190 14.14 9.90 -6.43
C ILE A 190 13.00 9.47 -5.52
N ALA A 191 13.05 9.86 -4.25
CA ALA A 191 11.97 9.57 -3.31
C ALA A 191 10.63 10.20 -3.73
N ASP A 192 10.66 11.42 -4.26
CA ASP A 192 9.48 12.12 -4.79
C ASP A 192 8.93 11.42 -6.03
N ALA A 193 9.79 11.08 -7.01
CA ALA A 193 9.37 10.38 -8.22
C ALA A 193 8.77 9.00 -7.91
N LEU A 194 9.35 8.27 -6.96
CA LEU A 194 8.80 7.00 -6.49
C LEU A 194 7.46 7.22 -5.78
N SER A 195 7.35 8.23 -4.91
CA SER A 195 6.09 8.57 -4.24
C SER A 195 4.98 8.88 -5.25
N ASP A 196 5.28 9.62 -6.31
CA ASP A 196 4.33 9.93 -7.40
C ASP A 196 3.93 8.67 -8.17
N LEU A 197 4.89 7.79 -8.49
CA LEU A 197 4.61 6.49 -9.10
C LEU A 197 3.67 5.65 -8.22
N LEU A 198 3.95 5.57 -6.92
CA LEU A 198 3.11 4.82 -5.99
C LEU A 198 1.70 5.44 -5.88
N ALA A 199 1.58 6.78 -5.91
CA ALA A 199 0.28 7.44 -5.96
C ALA A 199 -0.52 7.05 -7.22
N ALA A 200 0.13 7.01 -8.39
CA ALA A 200 -0.49 6.55 -9.63
C ALA A 200 -0.94 5.07 -9.55
N VAL A 201 -0.20 4.23 -8.83
CA VAL A 201 -0.61 2.84 -8.57
C VAL A 201 -1.89 2.79 -7.73
N VAL A 202 -2.02 3.64 -6.70
CA VAL A 202 -3.25 3.73 -5.91
C VAL A 202 -4.44 4.12 -6.80
N GLU A 203 -4.26 5.06 -7.73
CA GLU A 203 -5.32 5.47 -8.67
C GLU A 203 -5.72 4.36 -9.67
N SER A 204 -4.85 3.37 -9.88
CA SER A 204 -5.14 2.21 -10.72
C SER A 204 -6.08 1.19 -10.08
N ILE A 205 -6.37 1.32 -8.77
CA ILE A 205 -7.22 0.38 -8.03
C ILE A 205 -8.62 0.31 -8.65
N ARG A 206 -9.14 -0.92 -8.77
CA ARG A 206 -10.50 -1.21 -9.24
C ARG A 206 -11.17 -2.21 -8.31
N TRP A 207 -12.44 -1.96 -8.00
CA TRP A 207 -13.27 -2.90 -7.26
C TRP A 207 -13.74 -4.05 -8.15
N ARG A 208 -13.84 -5.24 -7.56
CA ARG A 208 -14.35 -6.44 -8.21
C ARG A 208 -15.47 -7.08 -7.41
N ASP A 209 -16.50 -7.54 -8.11
CA ASP A 209 -17.61 -8.28 -7.52
C ASP A 209 -17.22 -9.74 -7.20
N GLU A 210 -18.21 -10.53 -6.76
CA GLU A 210 -18.03 -11.94 -6.42
C GLU A 210 -17.65 -12.82 -7.63
N ALA A 211 -18.09 -12.44 -8.83
CA ALA A 211 -17.73 -13.13 -10.07
C ALA A 211 -16.35 -12.71 -10.61
N GLY A 212 -15.68 -11.75 -9.95
CA GLY A 212 -14.40 -11.19 -10.38
C GLY A 212 -14.54 -10.12 -11.47
N SER A 213 -15.75 -9.68 -11.80
CA SER A 213 -16.00 -8.62 -12.76
C SER A 213 -15.60 -7.27 -12.18
N THR A 214 -15.04 -6.38 -13.02
CA THR A 214 -14.68 -5.04 -12.58
C THR A 214 -15.92 -4.15 -12.48
N ILE A 215 -16.15 -3.58 -11.30
CA ILE A 215 -17.23 -2.63 -11.04
C ILE A 215 -16.83 -1.28 -11.65
N THR A 216 -17.72 -0.69 -12.45
CA THR A 216 -17.44 0.57 -13.15
C THR A 216 -18.69 1.40 -13.39
N ASP A 217 -18.51 2.72 -13.48
CA ASP A 217 -19.56 3.66 -13.90
C ASP A 217 -19.61 3.84 -15.43
N ARG A 218 -18.72 3.17 -16.17
CA ARG A 218 -18.73 3.20 -17.64
C ARG A 218 -19.86 2.34 -18.17
N ALA A 219 -20.48 2.77 -19.27
CA ALA A 219 -21.45 1.96 -19.99
C ALA A 219 -20.84 0.59 -20.34
N THR A 220 -21.42 -0.47 -19.80
CA THR A 220 -21.08 -1.85 -20.13
C THR A 220 -21.94 -2.26 -21.33
N ALA A 221 -21.30 -2.44 -22.49
CA ALA A 221 -21.96 -2.91 -23.71
C ALA A 221 -22.34 -4.39 -23.62
#